data_AF-A0A847XI96-F1
#
_entry.id   AF-A0A847XI96-F1
#
_cell.length_a   1.000
_cell.length_b   1.000
_cell.length_c   1.000
_cell.angle_alpha   90.00
_cell.angle_beta   90.00
_cell.angle_gamma   90.00
#
_symmetry.space_group_name_H-M   'P 1'
#
loop_
_entity.id
_entity.type
_entity.pdbx_description
1 polymer ?
#
loop_
_entity_poly.entity_id
_entity_poly.type
_entity_poly.pdbx_seq_one_letter_code
_entity_poly.pdbx_strand_id
1 'polypeptide(L)'
;AFTFQIYFDFSGYSDMALGLGKMFGFNFMKNFDYPYISESVTEFWRRWHISLGTWFREYVYIPLGGNREGSLKQYRNLIIVWLLTGLWHGANWNFILWGLYYGVFLIIEKIFLLKWLENKPKFIKHIYTLLIILVGWVFFEFESISLGMDYIRTMFGFGGRPFIDGTSIYYLYTNALLFIMLIICSTPIPKKVFIKLKDRMNRGEAIVIPTVYMFLIFLCTAYLVNESYNPFLYFRF
;
A
#
# COMPACT_ATOMS: atom_id res chain seq x y z
N ALA A 1 10.02 -4.74 5.31
CA ALA A 1 9.20 -5.97 5.33
C ALA A 1 7.71 -5.62 5.44
N PHE A 2 7.28 -4.98 6.52
CA PHE A 2 5.87 -4.65 6.79
C PHE A 2 5.11 -4.01 5.61
N THR A 3 5.72 -3.03 4.92
CA THR A 3 5.13 -2.39 3.74
C THR A 3 4.75 -3.38 2.63
N PHE A 4 5.57 -4.39 2.37
CA PHE A 4 5.20 -5.41 1.39
C PHE A 4 4.10 -6.31 1.93
N GLN A 5 4.17 -6.68 3.21
CA GLN A 5 3.16 -7.52 3.86
C GLN A 5 1.77 -6.88 3.77
N ILE A 6 1.59 -5.65 4.25
CA ILE A 6 0.29 -4.95 4.21
C ILE A 6 -0.27 -4.82 2.79
N TYR A 7 0.59 -4.59 1.81
CA TYR A 7 0.16 -4.50 0.43
C TYR A 7 -0.25 -5.85 -0.16
N PHE A 8 0.60 -6.87 -0.07
CA PHE A 8 0.33 -8.16 -0.71
C PHE A 8 -0.78 -8.94 -0.02
N ASP A 9 -0.90 -8.85 1.31
CA ASP A 9 -2.01 -9.46 2.04
C ASP A 9 -3.32 -8.83 1.62
N PHE A 10 -3.39 -7.49 1.62
CA PHE A 10 -4.66 -6.80 1.34
C PHE A 10 -5.02 -6.78 -0.14
N SER A 11 -4.03 -6.62 -1.03
CA SER A 11 -4.24 -6.73 -2.47
C SER A 11 -4.64 -8.15 -2.86
N GLY A 12 -3.98 -9.17 -2.32
CA GLY A 12 -4.32 -10.56 -2.56
C GLY A 12 -5.75 -10.89 -2.12
N TYR A 13 -6.15 -10.45 -0.92
CA TYR A 13 -7.52 -10.58 -0.43
C TYR A 13 -8.54 -9.89 -1.36
N SER A 14 -8.23 -8.65 -1.78
CA SER A 14 -9.09 -7.91 -2.70
C SER A 14 -9.23 -8.58 -4.07
N ASP A 15 -8.14 -9.16 -4.60
CA ASP A 15 -8.14 -9.87 -5.88
C ASP A 15 -8.93 -11.18 -5.80
N MET A 16 -8.89 -11.90 -4.67
CA MET A 16 -9.76 -13.05 -4.42
C MET A 16 -11.24 -12.64 -4.43
N ALA A 17 -11.59 -11.54 -3.77
CA ALA A 17 -12.96 -11.02 -3.76
C ALA A 17 -13.43 -10.61 -5.18
N LEU A 18 -12.55 -10.00 -5.99
CA LEU A 18 -12.83 -9.68 -7.39
C LEU A 18 -13.05 -10.94 -8.23
N GLY A 19 -12.23 -11.98 -8.04
CA GLY A 19 -12.37 -13.26 -8.72
C GLY A 19 -13.70 -13.95 -8.41
N LEU A 20 -14.05 -14.04 -7.13
CA LEU A 20 -15.34 -14.59 -6.68
C LEU A 20 -16.51 -13.76 -7.21
N GLY A 21 -16.44 -12.43 -7.13
CA GLY A 21 -17.46 -11.54 -7.68
C GLY A 21 -17.74 -11.82 -9.16
N LYS A 22 -16.69 -12.00 -9.97
CA LYS A 22 -16.83 -12.35 -11.39
C LYS A 22 -17.47 -13.71 -11.61
N MET A 23 -17.19 -14.71 -10.78
CA MET A 23 -17.83 -16.03 -10.87
C MET A 23 -19.34 -15.93 -10.62
N PHE A 24 -19.78 -15.01 -9.77
CA PHE A 24 -21.19 -14.73 -9.50
C PHE A 24 -21.82 -13.69 -10.45
N GLY A 25 -21.09 -13.23 -11.47
CA GLY A 25 -21.59 -12.25 -12.46
C GLY A 25 -21.50 -10.79 -12.03
N PHE A 26 -20.87 -10.48 -10.90
CA PHE A 26 -20.63 -9.11 -10.43
C PHE A 26 -19.29 -8.58 -10.95
N ASN A 27 -19.26 -7.29 -11.28
CA ASN A 27 -18.04 -6.58 -11.66
C ASN A 27 -17.73 -5.50 -10.62
N PHE A 28 -16.89 -5.83 -9.64
CA PHE A 28 -16.42 -4.86 -8.64
C PHE A 28 -15.24 -4.04 -9.15
N MET A 29 -15.06 -2.86 -8.54
CA MET A 29 -13.90 -2.00 -8.77
C MET A 29 -12.63 -2.60 -8.14
N LYS A 30 -11.49 -2.47 -8.82
CA LYS A 30 -10.18 -2.84 -8.24
C LYS A 30 -9.84 -1.98 -7.03
N ASN A 31 -9.26 -2.57 -5.98
CA ASN A 31 -8.82 -1.83 -4.79
C ASN A 31 -7.40 -1.29 -4.89
N PHE A 32 -6.53 -1.95 -5.67
CA PHE A 32 -5.13 -1.59 -5.76
C PHE A 32 -4.68 -1.45 -7.21
N ASP A 33 -3.80 -0.49 -7.47
CA ASP A 33 -3.22 -0.29 -8.79
C ASP A 33 -1.75 0.11 -8.73
N TYR A 34 -0.90 -0.84 -8.31
CA TYR A 34 0.54 -0.67 -8.13
C TYR A 34 0.87 0.62 -7.34
N PRO A 35 0.41 0.73 -6.08
CA PRO A 35 0.53 1.98 -5.33
C PRO A 35 2.00 2.37 -5.05
N TYR A 36 2.90 1.40 -4.90
CA TYR A 36 4.32 1.66 -4.66
C TYR A 36 5.10 2.12 -5.89
N ILE A 37 4.49 2.40 -7.03
CA ILE A 37 5.18 3.11 -8.13
C ILE A 37 4.86 4.62 -8.15
N SER A 38 4.07 5.10 -7.19
CA SER A 38 3.63 6.49 -7.15
C SER A 38 4.77 7.50 -7.03
N GLU A 39 4.58 8.65 -7.65
CA GLU A 39 5.46 9.81 -7.66
C GLU A 39 4.96 10.93 -6.73
N SER A 40 3.80 10.77 -6.08
CA SER A 40 3.31 11.63 -5.00
C SER A 40 2.43 10.85 -4.02
N VAL A 41 2.25 11.36 -2.80
CA VAL A 41 1.34 10.82 -1.78
C VAL A 41 -0.11 10.88 -2.27
N THR A 42 -0.48 11.94 -2.99
CA THR A 42 -1.78 12.08 -3.65
C THR A 42 -2.00 10.96 -4.67
N GLU A 43 -1.00 10.62 -5.48
CA GLU A 43 -1.09 9.51 -6.43
C GLU A 43 -1.19 8.17 -5.71
N PHE A 44 -0.40 7.96 -4.66
CA PHE A 44 -0.45 6.75 -3.83
C PHE A 44 -1.86 6.44 -3.35
N TRP A 45 -2.55 7.42 -2.75
CA TRP A 45 -3.92 7.23 -2.24
C TRP A 45 -4.99 7.11 -3.32
N ARG A 46 -4.69 7.46 -4.57
CA ARG A 46 -5.55 7.14 -5.73
C ARG A 46 -5.35 5.72 -6.25
N ARG A 47 -4.27 5.04 -5.84
CA ARG A 47 -3.91 3.67 -6.22
C ARG A 47 -4.05 2.67 -5.07
N TRP A 48 -4.24 3.14 -3.85
CA TRP A 48 -4.38 2.35 -2.64
C TRP A 48 -5.82 2.37 -2.14
N HIS A 49 -6.38 1.20 -1.86
CA HIS A 49 -7.73 1.01 -1.31
C HIS A 49 -8.81 1.88 -2.00
N ILE A 50 -8.85 1.79 -3.33
CA ILE A 50 -9.59 2.69 -4.23
C ILE A 50 -11.11 2.70 -3.92
N SER A 51 -11.70 1.55 -3.55
CA SER A 51 -13.14 1.53 -3.20
C SER A 51 -13.44 2.36 -1.94
N LEU A 52 -12.62 2.23 -0.88
CA LEU A 52 -12.76 3.03 0.34
C LEU A 52 -12.51 4.51 0.06
N GLY A 53 -11.45 4.84 -0.68
CA GLY A 53 -11.17 6.22 -1.08
C GLY A 53 -12.32 6.84 -1.91
N THR A 54 -12.95 6.04 -2.77
CA THR A 54 -14.14 6.46 -3.52
C THR A 54 -15.32 6.65 -2.57
N TRP A 55 -15.57 5.75 -1.63
CA TRP A 55 -16.65 5.88 -0.66
C TRP A 55 -16.52 7.17 0.17
N PHE A 56 -15.36 7.43 0.75
CA PHE A 56 -15.14 8.69 1.50
C PHE A 56 -15.27 9.93 0.61
N ARG A 57 -14.86 9.85 -0.66
CA ARG A 57 -15.04 10.96 -1.60
C ARG A 57 -16.53 11.25 -1.84
N GLU A 58 -17.31 10.23 -2.18
CA GLU A 58 -18.71 10.38 -2.57
C GLU A 58 -19.62 10.70 -1.37
N TYR A 59 -19.37 10.08 -0.21
CA TYR A 59 -20.27 10.15 0.95
C TYR A 59 -19.84 11.12 2.05
N VAL A 60 -18.60 11.61 2.02
CA VAL A 60 -18.10 12.58 3.01
C VAL A 60 -17.56 13.84 2.34
N TYR A 61 -16.58 13.70 1.45
CA TYR A 61 -15.89 14.85 0.86
C TYR A 61 -16.81 15.74 0.01
N ILE A 62 -17.56 15.14 -0.92
CA ILE A 62 -18.48 15.87 -1.82
C ILE A 62 -19.63 16.52 -1.02
N PRO A 63 -20.32 15.82 -0.09
CA PRO A 63 -21.34 16.42 0.77
C PRO A 63 -20.85 17.60 1.61
N LEU A 64 -19.56 17.62 2.02
CA LEU A 64 -18.95 18.76 2.73
C LEU A 64 -18.64 19.98 1.82
N GLY A 65 -19.08 19.97 0.56
CA GLY A 65 -18.87 21.03 -0.43
C GLY A 65 -17.72 20.78 -1.40
N GLY A 66 -16.96 19.68 -1.22
CA GLY A 66 -15.86 19.28 -2.09
C GLY A 66 -14.84 20.41 -2.29
N ASN A 67 -14.63 20.81 -3.55
CA ASN A 67 -13.69 21.88 -3.95
C ASN A 67 -14.38 23.22 -4.23
N ARG A 68 -15.70 23.35 -4.04
CA ARG A 68 -16.49 24.45 -4.62
C ARG A 68 -16.36 25.77 -3.87
N GLU A 69 -15.94 25.74 -2.61
CA GLU A 69 -15.99 26.90 -1.71
C GLU A 69 -14.60 27.42 -1.31
N GLY A 70 -13.61 27.26 -2.19
CA GLY A 70 -12.24 27.75 -2.00
C GLY A 70 -11.31 26.79 -1.26
N SER A 71 -10.03 27.17 -1.19
CA SER A 71 -8.94 26.33 -0.69
C SER A 71 -9.04 26.01 0.81
N LEU A 72 -9.44 26.97 1.63
CA LEU A 72 -9.53 26.78 3.08
C LEU A 72 -10.57 25.72 3.47
N LYS A 73 -11.77 25.78 2.87
CA LYS A 73 -12.82 24.78 3.09
C LYS A 73 -12.42 23.42 2.53
N GLN A 74 -11.71 23.39 1.40
CA GLN A 74 -11.11 22.16 0.89
C GLN A 74 -10.11 21.54 1.87
N TYR A 75 -9.20 22.32 2.47
CA TYR A 75 -8.23 21.81 3.44
C TYR A 75 -8.91 21.26 4.69
N ARG A 76 -9.91 21.98 5.21
CA ARG A 76 -10.77 21.49 6.30
C ARG A 76 -11.42 20.15 5.92
N ASN A 77 -12.01 20.05 4.72
CA ASN A 77 -12.68 18.85 4.25
C ASN A 77 -11.70 17.67 4.12
N LEU A 78 -10.46 17.91 3.65
CA LEU A 78 -9.41 16.90 3.62
C LEU A 78 -9.07 16.39 5.02
N ILE A 79 -8.84 17.29 6.00
CA ILE A 79 -8.58 16.87 7.39
C ILE A 79 -9.74 16.04 7.94
N ILE A 80 -10.98 16.47 7.72
CA ILE A 80 -12.17 15.72 8.20
C ILE A 80 -12.21 14.32 7.59
N VAL A 81 -12.05 14.19 6.28
CA VAL A 81 -12.05 12.88 5.60
C VAL A 81 -10.95 11.98 6.14
N TRP A 82 -9.73 12.50 6.31
CA TRP A 82 -8.59 11.72 6.78
C TRP A 82 -8.68 11.32 8.25
N LEU A 83 -9.25 12.19 9.10
CA LEU A 83 -9.59 11.84 10.48
C LEU A 83 -10.62 10.72 10.53
N LEU A 84 -11.69 10.83 9.75
CA LEU A 84 -12.73 9.79 9.69
C LEU A 84 -12.19 8.49 9.08
N THR A 85 -11.24 8.57 8.14
CA THR A 85 -10.56 7.39 7.60
C THR A 85 -9.72 6.71 8.67
N GLY A 86 -8.97 7.47 9.48
CA GLY A 86 -8.25 6.93 10.63
C GLY A 86 -9.19 6.27 11.65
N LEU A 87 -10.25 6.96 12.06
CA LEU A 87 -11.24 6.42 12.99
C LEU A 87 -11.95 5.17 12.47
N TRP A 88 -12.15 5.05 11.15
CA TRP A 88 -12.71 3.85 10.53
C TRP A 88 -11.80 2.62 10.69
N HIS A 89 -10.49 2.81 10.78
CA HIS A 89 -9.53 1.72 10.99
C HIS A 89 -9.45 1.24 12.44
N GLY A 90 -9.74 2.10 13.42
CA GLY A 90 -9.81 1.70 14.82
C GLY A 90 -9.89 2.88 15.79
N ALA A 91 -10.21 2.58 17.05
CA ALA A 91 -10.40 3.58 18.10
C ALA A 91 -9.12 4.01 18.84
N ASN A 92 -7.97 3.37 18.54
CA ASN A 92 -6.70 3.70 19.16
C ASN A 92 -6.07 4.97 18.52
N TRP A 93 -5.29 5.71 19.30
CA TRP A 93 -4.67 6.97 18.94
C TRP A 93 -3.73 6.88 17.73
N ASN A 94 -3.09 5.73 17.53
CA ASN A 94 -2.20 5.49 16.39
C ASN A 94 -2.92 5.72 15.05
N PHE A 95 -4.20 5.33 14.92
CA PHE A 95 -4.98 5.55 13.70
C PHE A 95 -5.39 7.01 13.49
N ILE A 96 -5.67 7.74 14.57
CA ILE A 96 -5.95 9.18 14.49
C ILE A 96 -4.70 9.94 14.02
N LEU A 97 -3.54 9.61 14.58
CA LEU A 97 -2.26 10.19 14.17
C LEU A 97 -1.92 9.84 12.72
N TRP A 98 -2.16 8.59 12.32
CA TRP A 98 -2.01 8.15 10.94
C TRP A 98 -2.91 8.94 9.97
N GLY A 99 -4.18 9.15 10.33
CA GLY A 99 -5.11 9.96 9.55
C GLY A 99 -4.64 11.40 9.41
N LEU A 100 -4.29 12.04 10.53
CA LEU A 100 -3.76 13.41 10.54
C LEU A 100 -2.47 13.54 9.74
N TYR A 101 -1.56 12.57 9.86
CA TYR A 101 -0.30 12.52 9.12
C TYR A 101 -0.55 12.66 7.61
N TYR A 102 -1.41 11.81 7.04
CA TYR A 102 -1.71 11.89 5.61
C TYR A 102 -2.56 13.10 5.24
N GLY A 103 -3.50 13.53 6.09
CA GLY A 103 -4.27 14.75 5.88
C GLY A 103 -3.37 15.98 5.73
N VAL A 104 -2.36 16.13 6.60
CA VAL A 104 -1.38 17.21 6.54
C VAL A 104 -0.51 17.10 5.28
N PHE A 105 0.04 15.92 4.97
CA PHE A 105 0.88 15.75 3.78
C PHE A 105 0.13 16.04 2.48
N LEU A 106 -1.13 15.64 2.37
CA LEU A 106 -1.94 15.91 1.18
C LEU A 106 -2.27 17.40 1.03
N ILE A 107 -2.45 18.13 2.14
CA ILE A 107 -2.61 19.58 2.10
C ILE A 107 -1.30 20.25 1.67
N ILE A 108 -0.15 19.86 2.23
CA ILE A 108 1.18 20.37 1.86
C ILE A 108 1.44 20.11 0.37
N GLU A 109 1.14 18.90 -0.10
CA GLU A 109 1.20 18.54 -1.51
C GLU A 109 0.38 19.47 -2.39
N LYS A 110 -0.85 19.73 -1.98
CA LYS A 110 -1.78 20.57 -2.72
C LYS A 110 -1.40 22.05 -2.74
N ILE A 111 -0.80 22.57 -1.67
CA ILE A 111 -0.41 23.98 -1.57
C ILE A 111 0.80 24.29 -2.48
N PHE A 112 1.86 23.49 -2.39
CA PHE A 112 3.09 23.79 -3.12
C PHE A 112 3.91 22.58 -3.55
N LEU A 113 3.85 21.46 -2.82
CA LEU A 113 4.83 20.40 -3.04
C LEU A 113 4.61 19.69 -4.38
N LEU A 114 3.37 19.51 -4.84
CA LEU A 114 3.11 18.95 -6.18
C LEU A 114 3.76 19.81 -7.27
N LYS A 115 3.56 21.13 -7.22
CA LYS A 115 4.19 22.07 -8.16
C LYS A 115 5.71 22.06 -8.07
N TRP A 116 6.27 21.90 -6.87
CA TRP A 116 7.71 21.78 -6.69
C TRP A 116 8.27 20.46 -7.24
N LEU A 117 7.52 19.36 -7.10
CA LEU A 117 7.86 18.02 -7.57
C LEU A 117 7.76 17.88 -9.10
N GLU A 118 6.90 18.65 -9.76
CA GLU A 118 6.70 18.59 -11.23
C GLU A 118 8.00 18.63 -12.02
N ASN A 119 8.94 19.50 -11.62
CA ASN A 119 10.22 19.70 -12.29
C ASN A 119 11.35 18.79 -11.76
N LYS A 120 11.06 17.83 -10.89
CA LYS A 120 12.07 16.92 -10.32
C LYS A 120 12.15 15.61 -11.11
N PRO A 121 13.34 14.96 -11.15
CA PRO A 121 13.48 13.61 -11.66
C PRO A 121 12.50 12.64 -10.98
N LYS A 122 11.96 11.68 -11.74
CA LYS A 122 11.01 10.67 -11.25
C LYS A 122 11.50 9.92 -10.02
N PHE A 123 12.79 9.60 -9.96
CA PHE A 123 13.38 8.92 -8.82
C PHE A 123 13.31 9.74 -7.52
N ILE A 124 13.48 11.07 -7.58
CA ILE A 124 13.35 11.95 -6.40
C ILE A 124 11.91 11.95 -5.91
N LYS A 125 10.95 12.14 -6.82
CA LYS A 125 9.52 12.08 -6.53
C LYS A 125 9.12 10.76 -5.87
N HIS A 126 9.64 9.67 -6.43
CA HIS A 126 9.37 8.33 -5.97
C HIS A 126 9.98 8.05 -4.58
N ILE A 127 11.25 8.40 -4.34
CA ILE A 127 11.88 8.28 -3.01
C ILE A 127 11.10 9.08 -1.97
N TYR A 128 10.81 10.35 -2.27
CA TYR A 128 10.03 11.20 -1.38
C TYR A 128 8.72 10.52 -0.98
N THR A 129 7.97 10.05 -1.98
CA THR A 129 6.67 9.39 -1.79
C THR A 129 6.82 8.14 -0.93
N LEU A 130 7.79 7.27 -1.24
CA LEU A 130 8.06 6.07 -0.46
C LEU A 130 8.43 6.39 0.99
N LEU A 131 9.27 7.39 1.25
CA LEU A 131 9.65 7.76 2.62
C LEU A 131 8.43 8.17 3.45
N ILE A 132 7.53 8.99 2.89
CA ILE A 132 6.29 9.38 3.56
C ILE A 132 5.40 8.17 3.83
N ILE A 133 5.25 7.29 2.84
CA ILE A 133 4.43 6.08 2.99
C ILE A 133 5.01 5.14 4.05
N LEU A 134 6.32 4.91 4.04
CA LEU A 134 7.01 4.03 5.00
C LEU A 134 6.84 4.53 6.43
N VAL A 135 7.03 5.83 6.67
CA VAL A 135 6.81 6.43 8.00
C VAL A 135 5.34 6.37 8.39
N GLY A 136 4.43 6.64 7.45
CA GLY A 136 3.00 6.49 7.66
C GLY A 136 2.62 5.08 8.11
N TRP A 137 3.23 4.04 7.53
CA TRP A 137 2.98 2.66 7.95
C TRP A 137 3.45 2.33 9.36
N VAL A 138 4.46 3.04 9.90
CA VAL A 138 4.86 2.89 11.30
C VAL A 138 3.74 3.32 12.23
N PHE A 139 3.07 4.45 11.95
CA PHE A 139 1.91 4.88 12.74
C PHE A 139 0.72 3.92 12.62
N PHE A 140 0.62 3.17 11.51
CA PHE A 140 -0.43 2.19 11.34
C PHE A 140 -0.17 0.92 12.16
N GLU A 141 1.07 0.44 12.18
CA GLU A 141 1.44 -0.84 12.79
C GLU A 141 1.59 -0.78 14.31
N PHE A 142 2.18 0.28 14.85
CA PHE A 142 2.49 0.33 16.27
C PHE A 142 1.33 0.93 17.08
N GLU A 143 0.71 0.11 17.92
CA GLU A 143 -0.31 0.57 18.88
C GLU A 143 0.24 1.56 19.91
N SER A 144 1.50 1.37 20.32
CA SER A 144 2.21 2.29 21.22
C SER A 144 2.94 3.35 20.41
N ILE A 145 2.53 4.61 20.60
CA ILE A 145 3.16 5.78 19.98
C ILE A 145 4.65 5.84 20.34
N SER A 146 5.01 5.51 21.59
CA SER A 146 6.42 5.54 22.02
C SER A 146 7.25 4.54 21.22
N LEU A 147 6.76 3.30 21.07
CA LEU A 147 7.46 2.27 20.30
C LEU A 147 7.58 2.65 18.82
N GLY A 148 6.50 3.20 18.23
CA GLY A 148 6.52 3.69 16.85
C GLY A 148 7.54 4.83 16.66
N MET A 149 7.64 5.75 17.60
CA MET A 149 8.62 6.84 17.55
C MET A 149 10.07 6.36 17.70
N ASP A 150 10.32 5.38 18.57
CA ASP A 150 11.64 4.77 18.70
C ASP A 150 12.02 3.97 17.45
N TYR A 151 11.03 3.35 16.80
CA TYR A 151 11.21 2.71 15.49
C TYR A 151 11.61 3.73 14.42
N ILE A 152 10.89 4.86 14.31
CA ILE A 152 11.23 5.96 13.38
C ILE A 152 12.63 6.51 13.67
N ARG A 153 12.98 6.75 14.94
CA ARG A 153 14.33 7.20 15.32
C ARG A 153 15.39 6.24 14.81
N THR A 154 15.17 4.94 14.98
CA THR A 154 16.08 3.90 14.50
C THR A 154 16.17 3.90 12.96
N MET A 155 15.05 4.04 12.25
CA MET A 155 15.02 4.11 10.78
C MET A 155 15.90 5.24 10.21
N PHE A 156 16.04 6.34 10.93
CA PHE A 156 16.86 7.49 10.53
C PHE A 156 18.22 7.55 11.26
N GLY A 157 18.63 6.48 11.95
CA GLY A 157 19.95 6.37 12.57
C GLY A 157 20.11 7.02 13.94
N PHE A 158 19.02 7.44 14.57
CA PHE A 158 19.01 8.04 15.92
C PHE A 158 18.73 7.03 17.05
N GLY A 159 18.65 5.72 16.74
CA GLY A 159 18.22 4.67 17.68
C GLY A 159 19.30 4.14 18.65
N GLY A 160 20.42 4.83 18.83
CA GLY A 160 21.53 4.40 19.70
C GLY A 160 22.32 3.17 19.21
N ARG A 161 21.88 2.53 18.13
CA ARG A 161 22.61 1.47 17.41
C ARG A 161 23.21 2.01 16.12
N PRO A 162 24.28 1.40 15.59
CA PRO A 162 24.77 1.69 14.25
C PRO A 162 23.64 1.56 13.22
N PHE A 163 23.67 2.40 12.18
CA PHE A 163 22.68 2.36 11.09
C PHE A 163 22.64 1.00 10.37
N ILE A 164 23.76 0.28 10.37
CA ILE A 164 23.89 -1.07 9.83
C ILE A 164 24.57 -1.93 10.90
N ASP A 165 23.89 -2.98 11.34
CA ASP A 165 24.45 -4.03 12.21
C ASP A 165 24.50 -5.38 11.50
N GLY A 166 25.25 -6.34 12.07
CA GLY A 166 25.41 -7.67 11.47
C GLY A 166 24.09 -8.43 11.33
N THR A 167 23.16 -8.20 12.26
CA THR A 167 21.80 -8.77 12.23
C THR A 167 20.99 -8.26 11.03
N SER A 168 21.05 -6.96 10.75
CA SER A 168 20.37 -6.33 9.62
C SER A 168 20.93 -6.86 8.29
N ILE A 169 22.25 -7.02 8.19
CA ILE A 169 22.89 -7.61 7.00
C ILE A 169 22.44 -9.07 6.83
N TYR A 170 22.42 -9.84 7.91
CA TYR A 170 21.97 -11.24 7.88
C TYR A 170 20.53 -11.36 7.38
N TYR A 171 19.60 -10.55 7.91
CA TYR A 171 18.21 -10.57 7.46
C TYR A 171 18.05 -10.10 6.01
N LEU A 172 18.81 -9.08 5.60
CA LEU A 172 18.78 -8.60 4.21
C LEU A 172 19.28 -9.68 3.25
N TYR A 173 20.39 -10.35 3.57
CA TYR A 173 20.98 -11.38 2.73
C TYR A 173 20.07 -12.61 2.62
N THR A 174 19.60 -13.12 3.76
CA THR A 174 18.74 -14.32 3.81
C THR A 174 17.40 -14.11 3.10
N ASN A 175 16.89 -12.87 3.06
CA ASN A 175 15.62 -12.52 2.41
C ASN A 175 15.81 -11.75 1.09
N ALA A 176 17.02 -11.66 0.54
CA ALA A 176 17.31 -10.83 -0.63
C ALA A 176 16.46 -11.23 -1.85
N LEU A 177 16.37 -12.53 -2.12
CA LEU A 177 15.56 -13.06 -3.22
C LEU A 177 14.07 -12.74 -3.03
N LEU A 178 13.57 -12.87 -1.80
CA LEU A 178 12.20 -12.53 -1.46
C LEU A 178 11.93 -11.04 -1.70
N PHE A 179 12.81 -10.14 -1.25
CA PHE A 179 12.66 -8.70 -1.50
C PHE A 179 12.67 -8.36 -2.98
N ILE A 180 13.55 -8.97 -3.79
CA ILE A 180 13.57 -8.78 -5.24
C ILE A 180 12.24 -9.18 -5.86
N MET A 181 11.69 -10.34 -5.49
CA MET A 181 10.38 -10.79 -5.96
C MET A 181 9.26 -9.83 -5.55
N LEU A 182 9.23 -9.39 -4.29
CA LEU A 182 8.22 -8.47 -3.77
C LEU A 182 8.28 -7.09 -4.47
N ILE A 183 9.48 -6.58 -4.73
CA ILE A 183 9.68 -5.34 -5.50
C ILE A 183 9.12 -5.49 -6.91
N ILE A 184 9.52 -6.55 -7.64
CA ILE A 184 9.07 -6.78 -9.02
C ILE A 184 7.54 -6.95 -9.07
N CYS A 185 6.97 -7.73 -8.16
CA CYS A 185 5.53 -7.97 -8.07
C CYS A 185 4.71 -6.73 -7.67
N SER A 186 5.35 -5.74 -7.04
CA SER A 186 4.73 -4.44 -6.73
C SER A 186 4.70 -3.48 -7.92
N THR A 187 5.20 -3.89 -9.09
CA THR A 187 5.18 -3.11 -10.34
C THR A 187 4.28 -3.76 -11.39
N PRO A 188 3.87 -3.03 -12.44
CA PRO A 188 3.12 -3.61 -13.56
C PRO A 188 3.95 -4.56 -14.45
N ILE A 189 5.23 -4.80 -14.15
CA ILE A 189 6.13 -5.61 -15.00
C ILE A 189 5.59 -7.03 -15.17
N PRO A 190 5.26 -7.80 -14.11
CA PRO A 190 4.78 -9.17 -14.26
C PRO A 190 3.51 -9.26 -15.11
N LYS A 191 2.57 -8.32 -14.91
CA LYS A 191 1.34 -8.23 -15.71
C LYS A 191 1.64 -7.98 -17.19
N LYS A 192 2.54 -7.06 -17.50
CA LYS A 192 2.94 -6.76 -18.89
C LYS A 192 3.62 -7.96 -19.55
N VAL A 193 4.51 -8.64 -18.82
CA VAL A 193 5.18 -9.85 -19.29
C VAL A 193 4.16 -10.95 -19.55
N PHE A 194 3.23 -11.18 -18.61
CA PHE A 194 2.17 -12.17 -18.75
C PHE A 194 1.30 -11.94 -19.98
N ILE A 195 0.82 -10.70 -20.20
CA ILE A 195 0.01 -10.36 -21.38
C ILE A 195 0.80 -10.62 -22.66
N LYS A 196 2.06 -10.15 -22.73
CA LYS A 196 2.91 -10.35 -23.90
C LYS A 196 3.18 -11.82 -24.22
N LEU A 197 3.31 -12.67 -23.19
CA LEU A 197 3.44 -14.11 -23.36
C LEU A 197 2.13 -14.72 -23.84
N LYS A 198 1.02 -14.39 -23.17
CA LYS A 198 -0.33 -14.88 -23.53
C LYS A 198 -0.70 -14.57 -24.97
N ASP A 199 -0.42 -13.36 -25.45
CA ASP A 199 -0.74 -12.93 -26.82
C ASP A 199 0.06 -13.68 -27.90
N ARG A 200 1.15 -14.36 -27.51
CA ARG A 200 1.97 -15.19 -28.41
C ARG A 200 1.59 -16.67 -28.37
N MET A 201 0.73 -17.08 -27.45
CA MET A 201 0.40 -18.48 -27.21
C MET A 201 -0.74 -18.94 -28.11
N ASN A 202 -0.58 -20.12 -28.71
CA ASN A 202 -1.64 -20.81 -29.42
C ASN A 202 -2.63 -21.47 -28.45
N ARG A 203 -3.81 -21.89 -28.94
CA ARG A 203 -4.84 -22.54 -28.09
C ARG A 203 -4.33 -23.75 -27.31
N GLY A 204 -3.43 -24.55 -27.89
CA GLY A 204 -2.82 -25.71 -27.22
C GLY A 204 -1.85 -25.32 -26.11
N GLU A 205 -1.12 -24.20 -26.27
CA GLU A 205 -0.16 -23.70 -25.29
C GLU A 205 -0.88 -23.00 -24.11
N ALA A 206 -2.09 -22.49 -24.33
CA ALA A 206 -2.88 -21.81 -23.31
C ALA A 206 -3.14 -22.66 -22.05
N ILE A 207 -3.00 -24.00 -22.13
CA ILE A 207 -3.09 -24.91 -20.99
C ILE A 207 -2.00 -24.67 -19.93
N VAL A 208 -0.86 -24.05 -20.30
CA VAL A 208 0.22 -23.73 -19.38
C VAL A 208 -0.25 -22.75 -18.29
N ILE A 209 -1.15 -21.83 -18.62
CA ILE A 209 -1.64 -20.80 -17.67
C ILE A 209 -2.34 -21.43 -16.46
N PRO A 210 -3.40 -22.25 -16.61
CA PRO A 210 -4.03 -22.92 -15.48
C PRO A 210 -3.07 -23.88 -14.78
N THR A 211 -2.16 -24.57 -15.48
CA THR A 211 -1.15 -25.42 -14.83
C THR A 211 -0.25 -24.64 -13.89
N VAL A 212 0.24 -23.46 -14.31
CA VAL A 212 1.05 -22.57 -13.46
C VAL A 212 0.24 -22.10 -12.26
N TYR A 213 -1.02 -21.69 -12.43
CA TYR A 213 -1.85 -21.29 -11.30
C TYR A 213 -2.11 -22.43 -10.31
N MET A 214 -2.39 -23.65 -10.79
CA MET A 214 -2.55 -24.82 -9.93
C MET A 214 -1.27 -25.15 -9.15
N PHE A 215 -0.11 -25.04 -9.80
CA PHE A 215 1.19 -25.23 -9.15
C PHE A 215 1.46 -24.14 -8.08
N LEU A 216 1.16 -22.88 -8.38
CA LEU A 216 1.30 -21.79 -7.40
C LEU A 216 0.37 -21.98 -6.20
N ILE A 217 -0.89 -22.37 -6.42
CA ILE A 217 -1.83 -22.69 -5.34
C ILE A 217 -1.27 -23.83 -4.49
N PHE A 218 -0.79 -24.90 -5.12
CA PHE A 218 -0.16 -26.02 -4.42
C PHE A 218 1.01 -25.57 -3.54
N LEU A 219 1.95 -24.78 -4.09
CA LEU A 219 3.06 -24.23 -3.33
C LEU A 219 2.58 -23.38 -2.15
N CYS A 220 1.66 -22.43 -2.37
CA CYS A 220 1.11 -21.60 -1.31
C CYS A 220 0.48 -22.45 -0.19
N THR A 221 -0.29 -23.49 -0.55
CA THR A 221 -0.90 -24.39 0.44
C THR A 221 0.13 -25.25 1.18
N ALA A 222 1.21 -25.70 0.51
CA ALA A 222 2.27 -26.45 1.14
C ALA A 222 3.05 -25.60 2.16
N TYR A 223 3.29 -24.32 1.86
CA TYR A 223 3.89 -23.38 2.80
C TYR A 223 2.99 -23.11 4.01
N LEU A 224 1.67 -23.02 3.82
CA LEU A 224 0.72 -22.85 4.93
C LEU A 224 0.73 -24.02 5.92
N VAL A 225 0.97 -25.26 5.46
CA VAL A 225 0.99 -26.45 6.33
C VAL A 225 2.17 -26.41 7.31
N ASN A 226 3.26 -25.70 6.98
CA ASN A 226 4.45 -25.61 7.82
C ASN A 226 4.45 -24.37 8.74
N GLU A 227 3.51 -23.45 8.55
CA GLU A 227 3.36 -22.23 9.35
C GLU A 227 2.34 -22.46 10.47
N SER A 228 2.81 -22.62 11.71
CA SER A 228 1.94 -22.69 12.91
C SER A 228 1.44 -21.33 13.39
N TYR A 229 1.83 -20.24 12.71
CA TYR A 229 1.46 -18.86 13.00
C TYR A 229 0.68 -18.26 11.83
N ASN A 230 -0.45 -17.59 12.09
CA ASN A 230 -1.24 -16.93 11.05
C ASN A 230 -0.98 -15.41 11.08
N PRO A 231 -0.16 -14.86 10.16
CA PRO A 231 0.22 -13.45 10.16
C PRO A 231 -0.85 -12.52 9.57
N PHE A 232 -2.08 -13.01 9.30
CA PHE A 232 -3.12 -12.22 8.64
C PHE A 232 -3.48 -10.96 9.44
N LEU A 233 -3.20 -9.80 8.83
CA LEU A 233 -3.31 -8.47 9.44
C LEU A 233 -4.67 -8.17 10.06
N TYR A 234 -5.77 -8.60 9.43
CA TYR A 234 -7.13 -8.32 9.92
C TYR A 234 -7.53 -9.07 11.19
N PHE A 235 -6.77 -10.08 11.62
CA PHE A 235 -7.01 -10.72 12.92
C PHE A 235 -6.30 -10.01 14.08
N ARG A 236 -5.54 -8.94 13.81
CA ARG A 236 -4.79 -8.17 14.82
C ARG A 236 -5.40 -6.80 15.14
N PHE A 237 -6.49 -6.42 14.49
CA PHE A 237 -7.21 -5.17 14.74
C PHE A 237 -8.56 -5.44 15.39
#